data_AF-A0A9Q3IRA9-F1
#
_entry.id   AF-A0A9Q3IRA9-F1
#
_cell.length_a   1.000
_cell.length_b   1.000
_cell.length_c   1.000
_cell.angle_alpha   90.00
_cell.angle_beta   90.00
_cell.angle_gamma   90.00
#
_symmetry.space_group_name_H-M   'P 1'
#
loop_
_entity.id
_entity.type
_entity.pdbx_description
1 polymer ?
#
loop_
_entity_poly.entity_id
_entity_poly.type
_entity_poly.pdbx_seq_one_letter_code
_entity_poly.pdbx_strand_id
1 'polypeptide(L)'
;MLRKNIPAFAIGEEPLGKIRGLDIELDLDVKVPYPPMLRRPPYPASLETRKEIEKHIIELLEMDVIRKIGHNEIVEIITLFLITWHDGKSRL
;
A
#
# COMPACT_ATOMS: atom_id res chain seq x y z
N MET A 1 -26.98 9.17 -17.80
CA MET A 1 -26.42 9.60 -16.50
C MET A 1 -24.95 9.19 -16.37
N LEU A 2 -24.61 7.89 -16.48
CA LEU A 2 -23.21 7.41 -16.43
C LEU A 2 -22.25 8.10 -17.43
N ARG A 3 -22.61 8.20 -18.71
CA ARG A 3 -21.73 8.76 -19.76
C ARG A 3 -21.35 10.24 -19.58
N LYS A 4 -22.14 11.02 -18.83
CA LYS A 4 -21.88 12.46 -18.62
C LYS A 4 -20.98 12.72 -17.40
N ASN A 5 -20.97 11.80 -16.45
CA ASN A 5 -20.26 11.93 -15.17
C ASN A 5 -19.21 10.83 -15.00
N ILE A 6 -18.66 10.29 -16.09
CA ILE A 6 -17.64 9.23 -16.08
C ILE A 6 -16.51 9.51 -15.06
N PRO A 7 -15.92 10.73 -14.95
CA PRO A 7 -14.86 10.98 -13.98
C PRO A 7 -15.32 10.92 -12.51
N ALA A 8 -16.63 10.97 -12.23
CA ALA A 8 -17.15 10.84 -10.87
C ALA A 8 -17.32 9.38 -10.43
N PHE A 9 -17.09 8.41 -11.32
CA PHE A 9 -17.16 6.99 -11.02
C PHE A 9 -15.76 6.38 -11.04
N ALA A 10 -15.49 5.46 -10.12
CA ALA A 10 -14.28 4.62 -10.08
C ALA A 10 -14.26 3.55 -11.20
N ILE A 11 -14.73 3.91 -12.40
CA ILE A 11 -14.79 3.09 -13.61
C ILE A 11 -13.79 3.61 -14.67
N GLY A 12 -13.32 4.85 -14.52
CA GLY A 12 -12.37 5.46 -15.45
C GLY A 12 -10.94 4.95 -15.28
N GLU A 13 -10.14 5.09 -16.34
CA GLU A 13 -8.67 4.90 -16.34
C GLU A 13 -7.92 5.97 -15.52
N GLU A 14 -8.64 6.78 -14.74
CA GLU A 14 -8.06 7.86 -13.96
C GLU A 14 -7.39 7.29 -12.71
N PRO A 15 -6.11 7.61 -12.47
CA PRO A 15 -5.38 7.06 -11.33
C PRO A 15 -5.94 7.61 -10.02
N LEU A 16 -6.38 6.72 -9.14
CA LEU A 16 -6.95 7.04 -7.82
C LEU A 16 -6.00 7.89 -6.94
N GLY A 17 -4.68 7.79 -7.16
CA GLY A 17 -3.64 8.47 -6.37
C GLY A 17 -3.29 9.90 -6.78
N LYS A 18 -3.78 10.44 -7.91
CA LYS A 18 -3.35 11.77 -8.42
C LYS A 18 -4.13 12.97 -7.88
N ILE A 19 -4.72 12.86 -6.70
CA ILE A 19 -5.39 14.00 -6.04
C ILE A 19 -4.31 14.86 -5.38
N ARG A 20 -3.95 15.97 -6.02
CA ARG A 20 -2.95 16.92 -5.50
C ARG A 20 -3.53 17.77 -4.37
N GLY A 21 -2.76 18.01 -3.32
CA GLY A 21 -3.10 18.95 -2.23
C GLY A 21 -3.78 18.33 -1.00
N LEU A 22 -3.80 17.01 -0.88
CA LEU A 22 -4.22 16.29 0.33
C LEU A 22 -3.02 15.62 1.02
N ASP A 23 -1.91 16.32 1.09
CA ASP A 23 -0.76 15.85 1.85
C ASP A 23 -1.07 15.97 3.34
N ILE A 24 -0.93 14.86 4.08
CA ILE A 24 -1.23 14.79 5.51
C ILE A 24 0.09 14.71 6.26
N GLU A 25 0.32 15.65 7.16
CA GLU A 25 1.39 15.57 8.16
C GLU A 25 0.84 14.85 9.40
N LEU A 26 1.52 13.78 9.81
CA LEU A 26 1.13 12.96 10.97
C LEU A 26 2.19 13.12 12.06
N ASP A 27 1.81 13.83 13.13
CA ASP A 27 2.63 13.92 14.34
C ASP A 27 2.43 12.66 15.19
N LEU A 28 3.54 12.06 15.63
CA LEU A 28 3.49 10.89 16.49
C LEU A 28 3.54 11.27 17.98
N ASP A 29 2.59 10.73 18.75
CA ASP A 29 2.46 10.78 20.22
C ASP A 29 3.72 10.56 21.07
N VAL A 30 4.69 9.89 20.48
CA VAL A 30 5.58 9.02 21.22
C VAL A 30 7.01 9.34 20.78
N LYS A 31 8.00 9.05 21.63
CA LYS A 31 9.36 9.57 21.45
C LYS A 31 10.35 8.44 21.46
N VAL A 32 11.39 8.56 20.65
CA VAL A 32 12.50 7.60 20.61
C VAL A 32 13.11 7.47 22.02
N PRO A 33 13.40 6.26 22.51
CA PRO A 33 13.22 4.97 21.85
C PRO A 33 11.80 4.43 22.08
N TYR A 34 11.03 4.37 20.99
CA TYR A 34 9.83 3.56 20.92
C TYR A 34 10.15 2.11 21.28
N PRO A 35 9.17 1.27 21.69
CA PRO A 35 9.43 -0.13 22.01
C PRO A 35 10.32 -0.75 20.93
N PRO A 36 11.37 -1.51 21.32
CA PRO A 36 12.48 -1.88 20.44
C PRO A 36 11.94 -2.35 19.11
N MET A 37 12.42 -1.74 18.01
CA MET A 37 11.96 -2.03 16.65
C MET A 37 11.73 -3.52 16.53
N LEU A 38 10.47 -3.90 16.36
CA LEU A 38 10.11 -5.25 15.94
C LEU A 38 10.57 -5.39 14.49
N ARG A 39 11.88 -5.47 14.27
CA ARG A 39 12.51 -5.94 13.03
C ARG A 39 12.23 -7.43 12.94
N ARG A 40 10.96 -7.78 12.81
CA ARG A 40 10.54 -9.14 12.52
C ARG A 40 10.83 -9.35 11.04
N PRO A 41 11.47 -10.47 10.68
CA PRO A 41 11.53 -10.84 9.27
C PRO A 41 10.10 -10.90 8.72
N PRO A 42 9.90 -10.60 7.42
CA PRO A 42 8.59 -10.77 6.79
C PRO A 42 8.06 -12.17 7.08
N TYR A 43 6.77 -12.26 7.39
CA TYR A 43 6.15 -13.54 7.71
C TYR A 43 6.34 -14.50 6.51
N PRO A 44 6.71 -15.78 6.75
CA PRO A 44 6.93 -16.71 5.67
C PRO A 44 5.62 -16.93 4.89
N ALA A 45 5.58 -16.38 3.68
CA ALA A 45 4.49 -16.56 2.73
C ALA A 45 4.71 -17.79 1.85
N SER A 46 3.63 -18.51 1.52
CA SER A 46 3.63 -19.56 0.49
C SER A 46 3.93 -18.97 -0.89
N LEU A 47 4.37 -19.82 -1.84
CA LEU A 47 4.65 -19.38 -3.22
C LEU A 47 3.41 -18.78 -3.90
N GLU A 48 2.23 -19.37 -3.66
CA GLU A 48 0.96 -18.85 -4.17
C GLU A 48 0.65 -17.49 -3.58
N THR A 49 0.75 -17.34 -2.26
CA THR A 49 0.56 -16.07 -1.58
C THR A 49 1.50 -14.99 -2.11
N ARG A 50 2.79 -15.30 -2.32
CA ARG A 50 3.75 -14.33 -2.88
C ARG A 50 3.36 -13.83 -4.27
N LYS A 51 2.89 -14.72 -5.15
CA LYS A 51 2.44 -14.33 -6.49
C LYS A 51 1.24 -13.39 -6.45
N GLU A 52 0.30 -13.63 -5.55
CA GLU A 52 -0.86 -12.76 -5.37
C GLU A 52 -0.47 -11.40 -4.79
N ILE A 53 0.40 -11.38 -3.78
CA ILE A 53 0.96 -10.14 -3.22
C ILE A 53 1.65 -9.34 -4.32
N GLU A 54 2.46 -9.98 -5.16
CA GLU A 54 3.19 -9.32 -6.24
C GLU A 54 2.24 -8.63 -7.23
N LYS A 55 1.12 -9.27 -7.58
CA LYS A 55 0.07 -8.65 -8.42
C LYS A 55 -0.49 -7.38 -7.77
N HIS A 56 -0.91 -7.47 -6.50
CA HIS A 56 -1.45 -6.31 -5.77
C HIS A 56 -0.43 -5.17 -5.66
N ILE A 57 0.85 -5.49 -5.40
CA ILE A 57 1.91 -4.48 -5.33
C ILE A 57 2.11 -3.79 -6.69
N ILE A 58 2.10 -4.54 -7.79
CA ILE A 58 2.23 -3.97 -9.14
C ILE A 58 1.07 -3.02 -9.43
N GLU A 59 -0.17 -3.44 -9.15
CA GLU A 59 -1.36 -2.60 -9.34
C GLU A 59 -1.25 -1.29 -8.53
N LEU A 60 -0.85 -1.37 -7.26
CA LEU A 60 -0.70 -0.19 -6.41
C LEU A 60 0.44 0.75 -6.85
N LEU A 61 1.51 0.20 -7.44
CA LEU A 61 2.61 0.98 -8.03
C LEU A 61 2.13 1.71 -9.30
N GLU A 62 1.37 1.04 -10.18
CA GLU A 62 0.81 1.64 -11.39
C GLU A 62 -0.20 2.76 -11.07
N MET A 63 -0.94 2.59 -9.97
CA MET A 63 -1.88 3.59 -9.46
C MET A 63 -1.22 4.77 -8.72
N ASP A 64 0.10 4.73 -8.52
CA ASP A 64 0.87 5.74 -7.78
C ASP A 64 0.38 5.90 -6.32
N VAL A 65 -0.15 4.83 -5.73
CA VAL A 65 -0.61 4.77 -4.33
C VAL A 65 0.56 4.43 -3.40
N ILE A 66 1.45 3.56 -3.86
CA ILE A 66 2.69 3.22 -3.17
C ILE A 66 3.87 3.52 -4.08
N ARG A 67 5.05 3.73 -3.48
CA ARG A 67 6.30 3.95 -4.20
C ARG A 67 7.42 3.09 -3.65
N LYS A 68 8.42 2.84 -4.49
CA LYS A 68 9.68 2.27 -4.04
C LYS A 68 10.48 3.33 -3.30
N ILE A 69 10.96 2.97 -2.11
CA ILE A 69 11.86 3.81 -1.31
C ILE A 69 13.28 3.68 -1.87
N GLY A 70 13.99 4.80 -2.05
CA GLY A 70 15.35 4.84 -2.55
C GLY A 70 16.39 4.31 -1.55
N HIS A 71 17.56 3.89 -2.04
CA HIS A 71 18.63 3.32 -1.20
C HIS A 71 19.14 4.24 -0.08
N ASN A 72 19.00 5.56 -0.25
CA ASN A 72 19.48 6.57 0.69
C ASN A 72 18.38 7.13 1.61
N GLU A 73 17.13 6.69 1.45
CA GLU A 73 16.03 7.13 2.30
C GLU A 73 15.99 6.30 3.59
N ILE A 74 15.89 6.99 4.73
CA ILE A 74 15.81 6.34 6.04
C ILE A 74 14.36 5.89 6.25
N VAL A 75 14.18 4.60 6.48
CA VAL A 75 12.88 4.02 6.88
C VAL A 75 12.87 3.83 8.39
N GLU A 76 12.09 4.65 9.08
CA GLU A 76 12.00 4.60 10.54
C GLU A 76 11.10 3.46 11.03
N ILE A 77 10.07 3.11 10.25
CA ILE A 77 9.04 2.15 10.62
C ILE A 77 8.90 1.08 9.54
N ILE A 78 8.98 -0.19 9.94
CA ILE A 78 8.71 -1.35 9.07
C ILE A 78 7.65 -2.20 9.74
N THR A 79 6.54 -2.39 9.05
CA THR A 79 5.42 -3.19 9.53
C THR A 79 5.24 -4.42 8.64
N LEU A 80 4.89 -5.54 9.24
CA LEU A 80 4.54 -6.75 8.52
C LEU A 80 3.17 -6.56 7.85
N PHE A 81 3.02 -7.02 6.62
CA PHE A 81 1.73 -7.12 5.96
C PHE A 81 1.27 -8.59 5.96
N LEU A 82 -0.05 -8.79 5.90
CA LEU A 82 -0.68 -10.09 5.87
C LEU A 82 -1.67 -10.14 4.71
N ILE A 83 -1.69 -11.25 3.98
CA ILE A 83 -2.74 -11.50 2.99
C ILE A 83 -3.90 -12.23 3.67
N THR A 84 -5.11 -11.91 3.25
CA THR A 84 -6.29 -12.68 3.62
C THR A 84 -6.97 -13.23 2.37
N TRP A 85 -7.67 -14.34 2.52
CA TRP A 85 -8.37 -15.00 1.42
C TRP A 85 -9.86 -14.99 1.68
N HIS A 86 -10.65 -14.57 0.70
CA HIS A 86 -12.10 -14.53 0.77
C HIS A 86 -12.69 -14.88 -0.60
N ASP A 87 -13.60 -15.85 -0.66
CA ASP A 87 -14.25 -16.34 -1.89
C ASP A 87 -13.26 -16.67 -3.03
N GLY A 88 -12.11 -17.29 -2.69
CA GLY A 88 -11.07 -17.63 -3.66
C GLY A 88 -10.28 -16.44 -4.21
N LYS A 89 -10.47 -15.24 -3.65
CA LYS A 89 -9.72 -14.03 -3.99
C LYS A 89 -8.81 -13.62 -2.85
N SER A 90 -7.61 -13.19 -3.20
CA SER A 90 -6.63 -12.60 -2.30
C SER A 90 -7.00 -11.14 -1.99
N ARG A 91 -6.78 -10.71 -0.74
CA ARG A 91 -6.94 -9.32 -0.29
C ARG A 91 -5.70 -8.93 0.50
N LEU A 92 -5.08 -7.83 0.08
CA LEU A 92 -3.98 -7.17 0.77
C LEU A 92 -4.53 -6.07 1.69
#